data_AF-A0A4Y2QUB6-F1
#
_entry.id   AF-A0A4Y2QUB6-F1
#
_cell.length_a   1.000
_cell.length_b   1.000
_cell.length_c   1.000
_cell.angle_alpha   90.00
_cell.angle_beta   90.00
_cell.angle_gamma   90.00
#
_symmetry.space_group_name_H-M   'P 1'
#
loop_
_entity.id
_entity.type
_entity.pdbx_description
1 polymer ?
#
loop_
_entity_poly.entity_id
_entity_poly.type
_entity_poly.pdbx_seq_one_letter_code
_entity_poly.pdbx_strand_id
1 'polypeptide(L)'
;MVASLPIREAGVVLVTETKRMTETLRQAIEGCPAVADKVSVRAPKGRVPHIIAYNIPFGKYASREKEEKWIRRLRKGNTLPEGDVSVRFRRKAKKGTEDWILSLAPVVFQGIPKQGRLNHGFTSLGYREYLEPTRCFKC
;
A
#
# COMPACT_ATOMS: atom_id res chain seq x y z
N MET A 1 6.83 -26.29 9.26
CA MET A 1 6.55 -26.62 7.84
C MET A 1 7.10 -25.51 6.93
N VAL A 2 7.58 -25.85 5.73
CA VAL A 2 7.98 -24.87 4.69
C VAL A 2 7.14 -25.14 3.46
N ALA A 3 6.38 -24.14 3.01
CA ALA A 3 5.62 -24.21 1.75
C ALA A 3 6.35 -23.41 0.66
N SER A 4 6.32 -23.90 -0.58
CA SER A 4 6.90 -23.21 -1.74
C SER A 4 5.81 -22.80 -2.73
N LEU A 5 5.91 -21.57 -3.23
CA LEU A 5 5.01 -21.02 -4.24
C LEU A 5 5.83 -20.44 -5.39
N PRO A 6 5.60 -20.86 -6.65
CA PRO A 6 6.29 -20.26 -7.78
C PRO A 6 5.83 -18.82 -8.01
N ILE A 7 6.75 -17.95 -8.40
CA ILE A 7 6.47 -16.58 -8.83
C ILE A 7 7.00 -16.33 -10.25
N ARG A 8 6.75 -15.14 -10.80
CA ARG A 8 7.28 -14.73 -12.10
C ARG A 8 8.82 -14.79 -12.10
N GLU A 9 9.41 -14.86 -13.30
CA GLU A 9 10.87 -14.79 -13.50
C GLU A 9 11.64 -15.95 -12.83
N ALA A 10 11.06 -17.17 -12.85
CA ALA A 10 11.66 -18.38 -12.26
C ALA A 10 11.96 -18.26 -10.74
N GLY A 11 11.34 -17.32 -10.04
CA GLY A 11 11.49 -17.18 -8.59
C GLY A 11 10.60 -18.15 -7.82
N VAL A 12 10.98 -18.40 -6.57
CA VAL A 12 10.20 -19.19 -5.61
C VAL A 12 10.05 -18.41 -4.31
N VAL A 13 8.83 -18.36 -3.78
CA VAL A 13 8.57 -17.85 -2.43
C VAL A 13 8.55 -19.02 -1.46
N LEU A 14 9.41 -18.94 -0.44
CA LEU A 14 9.43 -19.88 0.68
C LEU A 14 8.65 -19.27 1.85
N VAL A 15 7.58 -19.94 2.27
CA VAL A 15 6.78 -19.56 3.42
C VAL A 15 7.21 -20.41 4.61
N THR A 16 7.75 -19.73 5.62
CA THR A 16 8.21 -20.35 6.87
C THR A 16 7.31 -19.94 8.03
N GLU A 17 7.09 -20.84 8.99
CA GLU A 17 6.29 -20.56 10.19
C GLU A 17 6.90 -19.50 11.12
N THR A 18 8.23 -19.46 11.21
CA THR A 18 8.93 -18.55 12.13
C THR A 18 10.00 -17.74 11.42
N LYS A 19 10.28 -16.53 11.94
CA LYS A 19 11.37 -15.68 11.45
C LYS A 19 12.74 -16.34 11.56
N ARG A 20 12.94 -17.17 12.60
CA ARG A 20 14.19 -17.92 12.80
C ARG A 20 14.45 -18.90 11.66
N MET A 21 13.41 -19.62 11.21
CA MET A 21 13.51 -20.50 10.04
C MET A 21 13.83 -19.72 8.76
N THR A 22 13.24 -18.53 8.57
CA THR A 22 13.57 -17.66 7.42
C THR A 22 15.05 -17.32 7.40
N GLU A 23 15.61 -16.94 8.56
CA GLU A 23 17.01 -16.55 8.68
C GLU A 23 17.95 -17.75 8.46
N THR A 24 17.63 -18.92 9.02
CA THR A 24 18.39 -20.15 8.77
C THR A 24 18.41 -20.53 7.30
N LEU A 25 17.27 -20.45 6.60
CA LEU A 25 17.21 -20.74 5.17
C LEU A 25 17.98 -19.70 4.35
N ARG A 26 17.91 -18.43 4.73
CA ARG A 26 18.69 -17.37 4.09
C ARG A 26 20.18 -17.65 4.18
N GLN A 27 20.69 -17.91 5.39
CA GLN A 27 22.09 -18.22 5.62
C GLN A 27 22.53 -19.50 4.89
N ALA A 28 21.68 -20.53 4.85
CA ALA A 28 21.98 -21.76 4.13
C ALA A 28 22.08 -21.57 2.62
N ILE A 29 21.25 -20.70 2.03
CA ILE A 29 21.30 -20.41 0.58
C ILE A 29 22.48 -19.49 0.26
N GLU A 30 22.65 -18.40 1.01
CA GLU A 30 23.75 -17.44 0.81
C GLU A 30 25.12 -18.08 1.12
N GLY A 31 25.19 -19.03 2.04
CA GLY A 31 26.42 -19.75 2.41
C GLY A 31 26.73 -20.97 1.55
N CYS A 32 25.90 -21.33 0.57
CA CYS A 32 26.14 -22.49 -0.29
C CYS A 32 26.85 -22.07 -1.59
N PRO A 33 28.13 -22.45 -1.80
CA PRO A 33 28.92 -21.99 -2.96
C PRO A 33 28.31 -22.39 -4.31
N ALA A 34 27.52 -23.46 -4.37
CA ALA A 34 26.90 -23.93 -5.60
C ALA A 34 25.78 -23.01 -6.12
N VAL A 35 25.17 -22.20 -5.24
CA VAL A 35 23.98 -21.39 -5.54
C VAL A 35 24.12 -19.91 -5.16
N ALA A 36 25.06 -19.53 -4.30
CA ALA A 36 25.24 -18.17 -3.81
C ALA A 36 25.39 -17.14 -4.95
N ASP A 37 26.12 -17.48 -6.02
CA ASP A 37 26.32 -16.59 -7.18
C ASP A 37 25.15 -16.57 -8.17
N LYS A 38 24.19 -17.50 -8.02
CA LYS A 38 23.10 -17.73 -8.99
C LYS A 38 21.74 -17.29 -8.49
N VAL A 39 21.56 -17.13 -7.18
CA VAL A 39 20.26 -16.91 -6.56
C VAL A 39 20.30 -15.69 -5.64
N SER A 40 19.35 -14.78 -5.82
CA SER A 40 19.13 -13.65 -4.91
C SER A 40 18.05 -14.02 -3.88
N VAL A 41 18.42 -14.04 -2.60
CA VAL A 41 17.47 -14.19 -1.51
C VAL A 41 17.06 -12.81 -1.00
N ARG A 42 15.76 -12.50 -1.09
CA ARG A 42 15.19 -11.25 -0.57
C ARG A 42 13.87 -11.50 0.11
N ALA A 43 13.58 -10.69 1.13
CA ALA A 43 12.25 -10.66 1.71
C ALA A 43 11.23 -10.23 0.62
N PRO A 44 10.04 -10.85 0.58
CA PRO A 44 9.01 -10.45 -0.35
C PRO A 44 8.67 -8.97 -0.11
N LYS A 45 8.67 -8.19 -1.19
CA LYS A 45 8.33 -6.78 -1.11
C LYS A 45 6.85 -6.67 -0.74
N GLY A 46 6.57 -6.13 0.45
CA GLY A 46 5.20 -5.83 0.86
C GLY A 46 4.52 -4.91 -0.15
N ARG A 47 3.21 -5.07 -0.34
CA ARG A 47 2.43 -4.14 -1.15
C ARG A 47 2.39 -2.78 -0.46
N VAL A 48 2.49 -1.72 -1.25
CA VAL A 48 2.15 -0.38 -0.76
C VAL A 48 0.63 -0.30 -0.71
N PRO A 49 0.01 -0.13 0.46
CA PRO A 49 -1.44 -0.07 0.56
C PRO A 49 -1.97 1.21 -0.09
N HIS A 50 -3.10 1.07 -0.77
CA HIS A 50 -3.80 2.17 -1.40
C HIS A 50 -5.25 2.24 -0.93
N ILE A 51 -5.80 3.45 -0.87
CA ILE A 51 -7.23 3.68 -0.64
C ILE A 51 -7.79 4.63 -1.68
N ILE A 52 -9.08 4.51 -1.99
CA ILE A 52 -9.83 5.55 -2.68
C ILE A 52 -10.59 6.38 -1.65
N ALA A 53 -10.37 7.69 -1.63
CA ALA A 53 -11.17 8.66 -0.90
C ALA A 53 -12.17 9.34 -1.87
N TYR A 54 -13.46 9.29 -1.54
CA TYR A 54 -14.53 9.71 -2.45
C TYR A 54 -14.97 11.16 -2.23
N ASN A 55 -15.60 11.73 -3.27
CA ASN A 55 -16.35 13.00 -3.21
C ASN A 55 -15.50 14.23 -2.82
N ILE A 56 -14.26 14.28 -3.27
CA ILE A 56 -13.40 15.45 -3.05
C ILE A 56 -13.79 16.53 -4.08
N PRO A 57 -14.01 17.80 -3.69
CA PRO A 57 -14.39 18.85 -4.64
C PRO A 57 -13.34 19.05 -5.73
N PHE A 58 -13.74 18.98 -6.99
CA PHE A 58 -12.84 19.10 -8.13
C PHE A 58 -12.14 20.46 -8.13
N GLY A 59 -10.82 20.46 -8.38
CA GLY A 59 -10.01 21.67 -8.48
C GLY A 59 -9.71 22.40 -7.16
N LYS A 60 -10.48 22.14 -6.08
CA LYS A 60 -10.34 22.84 -4.80
C LYS A 60 -8.94 22.66 -4.17
N TYR A 61 -8.36 21.47 -4.33
CA TYR A 61 -7.06 21.11 -3.77
C TYR A 61 -6.01 20.84 -4.87
N ALA A 62 -6.15 21.51 -6.02
CA ALA A 62 -5.30 21.23 -7.18
C ALA A 62 -3.82 21.55 -6.97
N SER A 63 -3.49 22.59 -6.18
CA SER A 63 -2.10 22.96 -5.90
C SER A 63 -1.48 22.07 -4.82
N ARG A 64 -0.15 21.87 -4.91
CA ARG A 64 0.63 21.04 -3.98
C ARG A 64 0.43 21.43 -2.52
N GLU A 65 0.48 22.72 -2.21
CA GLU A 65 0.26 23.23 -0.84
C GLU A 65 -1.14 22.89 -0.30
N LYS A 66 -2.17 22.98 -1.15
CA LYS A 66 -3.54 22.68 -0.76
C LYS A 66 -3.73 21.17 -0.56
N GLU A 67 -3.09 20.35 -1.37
CA GLU A 67 -3.03 18.90 -1.21
C GLU A 67 -2.33 18.52 0.10
N GLU A 68 -1.15 19.06 0.38
CA GLU A 68 -0.42 18.80 1.63
C GLU A 68 -1.24 19.22 2.85
N LYS A 69 -1.93 20.38 2.79
CA LYS A 69 -2.85 20.84 3.84
C LYS A 69 -4.07 19.93 3.98
N TRP A 70 -4.54 19.31 2.91
CA TRP A 70 -5.62 18.33 2.95
C TRP A 70 -5.16 17.04 3.65
N ILE A 71 -3.99 16.52 3.29
CA ILE A 71 -3.38 15.33 3.90
C ILE A 71 -3.12 15.55 5.40
N ARG A 72 -2.57 16.71 5.79
CA ARG A 72 -2.34 17.06 7.20
C ARG A 72 -3.64 17.07 8.01
N ARG A 73 -4.74 17.59 7.44
CA ARG A 73 -6.06 17.57 8.08
C ARG A 73 -6.63 16.16 8.21
N LEU A 74 -6.46 15.33 7.18
CA LEU A 74 -6.86 13.93 7.22
C LEU A 74 -6.16 13.19 8.36
N ARG A 75 -4.85 13.36 8.51
CA ARG A 75 -4.07 12.75 9.60
C ARG A 75 -4.57 13.18 10.97
N LYS A 76 -4.72 14.49 11.17
CA LYS A 76 -5.17 15.05 12.46
C LYS A 76 -6.57 14.57 12.83
N GLY A 77 -7.48 14.42 11.85
CA GLY A 77 -8.85 14.00 12.09
C GLY A 77 -9.03 12.52 12.46
N ASN A 78 -8.06 11.67 12.10
CA ASN A 78 -8.14 10.21 12.33
C ASN A 78 -7.01 9.70 13.24
N THR A 79 -6.22 10.58 13.84
CA THR A 79 -5.08 10.24 14.71
C THR A 79 -4.14 9.22 14.05
N LEU A 80 -3.85 9.41 12.76
CA LEU A 80 -3.01 8.48 12.01
C LEU A 80 -1.54 8.60 12.46
N PRO A 81 -0.80 7.48 12.52
CA PRO A 81 0.62 7.51 12.87
C PRO A 81 1.45 8.24 11.80
N GLU A 82 2.70 8.52 12.14
CA GLU A 82 3.69 9.01 11.16
C GLU A 82 4.00 7.95 10.10
N GLY A 83 4.40 8.42 8.91
CA GLY A 83 4.63 7.58 7.73
C GLY A 83 4.08 8.25 6.48
N ASP A 84 4.44 7.82 5.28
CA ASP A 84 4.09 8.53 4.04
C ASP A 84 2.61 8.43 3.66
N VAL A 85 2.06 9.54 3.16
CA VAL A 85 0.73 9.62 2.53
C VAL A 85 0.87 10.54 1.34
N SER A 86 0.51 10.07 0.15
CA SER A 86 0.57 10.87 -1.08
C SER A 86 -0.59 10.53 -2.02
N VAL A 87 -1.01 11.51 -2.81
CA VAL A 87 -2.02 11.31 -3.86
C VAL A 87 -1.33 10.71 -5.09
N ARG A 88 -1.78 9.54 -5.54
CA ARG A 88 -1.26 8.88 -6.75
C ARG A 88 -2.02 9.31 -7.99
N PHE A 89 -3.35 9.21 -7.92
CA PHE A 89 -4.24 9.46 -9.04
C PHE A 89 -5.49 10.19 -8.56
N ARG A 90 -6.03 11.02 -9.44
CA ARG A 90 -7.33 11.68 -9.26
C ARG A 90 -8.23 11.23 -10.39
N ARG A 91 -9.39 10.67 -10.04
CA ARG A 91 -10.40 10.22 -11.01
C ARG A 91 -11.57 11.17 -10.97
N LYS A 92 -12.01 11.67 -12.12
CA LYS A 92 -13.25 12.45 -12.20
C LYS A 92 -14.43 11.60 -11.74
N ALA A 93 -15.21 12.14 -10.80
CA ALA A 93 -16.43 11.54 -10.29
C ALA A 93 -17.65 12.37 -10.76
N LYS A 94 -18.84 12.00 -10.30
CA LYS A 94 -20.09 12.68 -10.67
C LYS A 94 -20.21 14.02 -9.92
N LYS A 95 -21.03 14.95 -10.43
CA LYS A 95 -21.43 16.19 -9.73
C LYS A 95 -20.25 17.13 -9.36
N GLY A 96 -19.22 17.21 -10.20
CA GLY A 96 -18.10 18.13 -9.96
C GLY A 96 -17.19 17.73 -8.79
N THR A 97 -17.17 16.45 -8.44
CA THR A 97 -16.21 15.87 -7.50
C THR A 97 -15.18 15.00 -8.22
N GLU A 98 -14.14 14.63 -7.49
CA GLU A 98 -13.12 13.67 -7.88
C GLU A 98 -12.87 12.68 -6.74
N ASP A 99 -12.48 11.48 -7.13
CA ASP A 99 -12.06 10.41 -6.22
C ASP A 99 -10.54 10.37 -6.22
N TRP A 100 -9.93 10.40 -5.04
CA TRP A 100 -8.48 10.40 -4.91
C TRP A 100 -7.98 9.03 -4.49
N ILE A 101 -7.01 8.51 -5.24
CA ILE A 101 -6.29 7.30 -4.89
C ILE A 101 -5.07 7.74 -4.08
N LEU A 102 -5.05 7.35 -2.81
CA LEU A 102 -3.98 7.67 -1.87
C LEU A 102 -3.07 6.46 -1.70
N SER A 103 -1.77 6.67 -1.82
CA SER A 103 -0.73 5.73 -1.41
C SER A 103 -0.38 6.01 0.04
N LEU A 104 -0.30 4.95 0.84
CA LEU A 104 -0.08 5.04 2.27
C LEU A 104 1.11 4.17 2.67
N ALA A 105 1.87 4.58 3.68
CA ALA A 105 2.77 3.68 4.38
C ALA A 105 1.95 2.58 5.10
N PRO A 106 2.46 1.35 5.21
CA PRO A 106 1.77 0.25 5.88
C PRO A 106 1.30 0.58 7.31
N VAL A 107 2.13 1.30 8.07
CA VAL A 107 1.80 1.75 9.43
C VAL A 107 0.62 2.72 9.44
N VAL A 108 0.54 3.62 8.46
CA VAL A 108 -0.57 4.57 8.32
C VAL A 108 -1.86 3.85 7.95
N PHE A 109 -1.79 2.89 7.02
CA PHE A 109 -2.94 2.10 6.60
C PHE A 109 -3.53 1.27 7.73
N GLN A 110 -2.69 0.69 8.61
CA GLN A 110 -3.16 -0.03 9.80
C GLN A 110 -3.94 0.85 10.77
N GLY A 111 -3.63 2.15 10.81
CA GLY A 111 -4.34 3.14 11.63
C GLY A 111 -5.67 3.61 11.04
N ILE A 112 -6.02 3.21 9.81
CA ILE A 112 -7.25 3.67 9.17
C ILE A 112 -8.49 2.95 9.75
N PRO A 113 -9.58 3.67 10.09
CA PRO A 113 -10.79 3.07 10.64
C PRO A 113 -11.52 2.17 9.64
N LYS A 114 -11.68 0.88 9.94
CA LYS A 114 -12.30 -0.14 9.05
C LYS A 114 -13.77 0.12 8.64
N GLN A 115 -14.39 1.17 9.15
CA GLN A 115 -15.80 1.52 8.95
C GLN A 115 -16.08 2.18 7.58
N GLY A 116 -15.06 2.34 6.72
CA GLY A 116 -15.23 2.91 5.38
C GLY A 116 -15.46 4.43 5.38
N ARG A 117 -15.19 5.10 6.51
CA ARG A 117 -15.28 6.56 6.65
C ARG A 117 -14.01 7.14 7.26
N LEU A 118 -13.58 8.30 6.76
CA LEU A 118 -12.45 9.08 7.26
C LEU A 118 -12.92 10.46 7.70
N ASN A 119 -12.42 10.94 8.83
CA ASN A 119 -12.66 12.30 9.28
C ASN A 119 -11.75 13.28 8.54
N HIS A 120 -12.31 14.39 8.09
CA HIS A 120 -11.57 15.47 7.46
C HIS A 120 -12.16 16.82 7.89
N GLY A 121 -11.57 17.43 8.92
CA GLY A 121 -12.13 18.61 9.58
C GLY A 121 -13.48 18.29 10.22
N PHE A 122 -14.51 19.10 9.93
CA PHE A 122 -15.89 18.88 10.41
C PHE A 122 -16.72 17.96 9.51
N THR A 123 -16.09 17.34 8.50
CA THR A 123 -16.77 16.49 7.53
C THR A 123 -16.22 15.07 7.59
N SER A 124 -17.01 14.10 7.13
CA SER A 124 -16.61 12.72 7.01
C SER A 124 -16.69 12.28 5.55
N LEU A 125 -15.61 11.69 5.05
CA LEU A 125 -15.44 11.22 3.68
C LEU A 125 -15.61 9.71 3.64
N GLY A 126 -16.27 9.19 2.61
CA GLY A 126 -16.25 7.75 2.35
C GLY A 126 -14.88 7.34 1.82
N TYR A 127 -14.40 6.16 2.20
CA TYR A 127 -13.21 5.58 1.62
C TYR A 127 -13.36 4.06 1.43
N ARG A 128 -12.56 3.48 0.53
CA ARG A 128 -12.41 2.04 0.35
C ARG A 128 -10.96 1.67 0.10
N GLU A 129 -10.58 0.43 0.41
CA GLU A 129 -9.29 -0.10 -0.03
C GLU A 129 -9.26 -0.14 -1.57
N TYR A 130 -8.14 0.30 -2.13
CA TYR A 130 -7.89 0.28 -3.56
C TYR A 130 -6.91 -0.82 -3.89
N LEU A 131 -7.37 -1.80 -4.67
CA LEU A 131 -6.50 -2.79 -5.27
C LEU A 131 -6.25 -2.37 -6.72
N GLU A 132 -5.00 -2.04 -7.03
CA GLU A 132 -4.60 -1.81 -8.41
C GLU A 132 -4.93 -3.06 -9.24
N PRO A 133 -5.59 -2.92 -10.41
CA PRO A 133 -5.82 -4.03 -11.30
C PRO A 133 -4.48 -4.65 -11.70
N THR A 134 -4.18 -5.84 -11.17
CA THR A 134 -2.91 -6.55 -11.42
C THR A 134 -2.97 -7.41 -12.69
N ARG A 135 -4.16 -7.60 -13.27
CA ARG A 135 -4.41 -8.31 -14.51
C ARG A 135 -5.47 -7.57 -15.30
N CYS A 136 -5.22 -7.39 -16.59
CA CYS A 136 -6.27 -7.01 -17.52
C CYS A 136 -7.21 -8.21 -17.70
N PHE A 137 -8.52 -8.00 -17.68
CA PHE A 137 -9.47 -9.07 -17.96
C PHE A 137 -9.32 -9.46 -19.44
N LYS A 138 -8.88 -10.71 -19.70
CA LYS A 138 -8.64 -11.29 -21.04
C LYS A 138 -7.41 -10.77 -21.81
N CYS A 139 -6.33 -10.38 -21.13
CA CYS A 139 -5.03 -10.12 -21.77
C CYS A 139 -3.95 -11.05 -21.25
#